data_AF-A0A7Y6UZ14-F1
#
_entry.id   AF-A0A7Y6UZ14-F1
#
_cell.length_a   1.000
_cell.length_b   1.000
_cell.length_c   1.000
_cell.angle_alpha   90.00
_cell.angle_beta   90.00
_cell.angle_gamma   90.00
#
_symmetry.space_group_name_H-M   'P 1'
#
loop_
_entity.id
_entity.type
_entity.pdbx_description
1 polymer ?
#
loop_
_entity_poly.entity_id
_entity_poly.type
_entity_poly.pdbx_seq_one_letter_code
_entity_poly.pdbx_strand_id
1 'polypeptide(L)'
;MDTLAIPGCPHSRLIVALLGLSLSSQGWAGTANVFTQYQETNNSNTPRAIGKLFTNSGSCSASVISGNNIIVTAAHCCWNRSTKSWIGGWSFAPAYNSGSAPYGTFTWSQARVLNSWIDNGDVASDVCLIALQNDAAGRGVTYYTGWLGRSWNYGSVLSQHALGYPGNLGGGNTLQLCASESFSPSAACGGAAILNTGCSMTYGSSGGPWIRDYRTGNHVDSVVHGYDSTTCTGAFGQTFNGARFTTSNIVTLCNAQGC
;
A
#
# COMPACT_ATOMS: atom_id res chain seq x y z
N MET A 1 -41.50 -25.65 -66.15
CA MET A 1 -42.62 -26.40 -65.56
C MET A 1 -42.32 -26.50 -64.07
N ASP A 2 -42.95 -25.82 -63.13
CA ASP A 2 -44.07 -24.88 -63.19
C ASP A 2 -43.91 -23.90 -62.02
N THR A 3 -44.15 -22.63 -62.34
CA THR A 3 -44.38 -21.54 -61.39
C THR A 3 -45.76 -21.68 -60.78
N LEU A 4 -45.85 -21.65 -59.45
CA LEU A 4 -47.07 -21.29 -58.74
C LEU A 4 -46.77 -20.16 -57.76
N ALA A 5 -47.26 -18.98 -58.12
CA ALA A 5 -47.34 -17.80 -57.26
C ALA A 5 -48.60 -17.88 -56.40
N ILE A 6 -48.51 -17.46 -55.12
CA ILE A 6 -49.66 -17.10 -54.29
C ILE A 6 -49.34 -15.76 -53.58
N PRO A 7 -50.29 -14.83 -53.47
CA PRO A 7 -50.03 -13.40 -53.31
C PRO A 7 -50.12 -12.89 -51.86
N GLY A 8 -49.42 -11.79 -51.60
CA GLY A 8 -49.84 -10.68 -50.73
C GLY A 8 -49.93 -10.92 -49.23
N CYS A 9 -48.91 -10.49 -48.48
CA CYS A 9 -49.07 -10.08 -47.08
C CYS A 9 -48.12 -8.90 -46.78
N PRO A 10 -48.56 -7.86 -46.06
CA PRO A 10 -47.93 -6.55 -46.07
C PRO A 10 -46.61 -6.55 -45.28
N HIS A 11 -45.60 -5.89 -45.84
CA HIS A 11 -44.32 -5.64 -45.18
C HIS A 11 -44.52 -4.64 -44.03
N SER A 12 -44.78 -5.14 -42.83
CA SER A 12 -44.62 -4.34 -41.62
C SER A 12 -43.12 -4.31 -41.29
N ARG A 13 -42.45 -3.22 -41.67
CA ARG A 13 -41.07 -2.94 -41.26
C ARG A 13 -41.07 -2.71 -39.75
N LEU A 14 -40.80 -3.76 -38.97
CA LEU A 14 -40.43 -3.61 -37.57
C LEU A 14 -39.08 -2.88 -37.53
N ILE A 15 -39.11 -1.58 -37.25
CA ILE A 15 -37.94 -0.86 -36.77
C ILE A 15 -37.75 -1.32 -35.32
N VAL A 16 -36.87 -2.29 -35.12
CA VAL A 16 -36.36 -2.60 -33.78
C VAL A 16 -35.44 -1.45 -33.40
N ALA A 17 -35.97 -0.50 -32.63
CA ALA A 17 -35.12 0.43 -31.90
C ALA A 17 -34.32 -0.39 -30.88
N LEU A 18 -33.06 -0.71 -31.22
CA LEU A 18 -32.10 -1.13 -30.21
C LEU A 18 -31.88 0.06 -29.29
N LEU A 19 -32.64 0.12 -28.21
CA LEU A 19 -32.24 0.81 -26.99
C LEU A 19 -30.93 0.15 -26.55
N GLY A 20 -29.82 0.77 -26.91
CA GLY A 20 -28.50 0.45 -26.39
C GLY A 20 -28.53 0.68 -24.88
N LEU A 21 -28.96 -0.35 -24.14
CA LEU A 21 -28.68 -0.47 -22.72
C LEU A 21 -27.17 -0.57 -22.62
N SER A 22 -26.53 0.58 -22.36
CA SER A 22 -25.20 0.60 -21.79
C SER A 22 -25.29 -0.12 -20.46
N LEU A 23 -25.06 -1.44 -20.47
CA LEU A 23 -24.67 -2.17 -19.29
C LEU A 23 -23.33 -1.57 -18.90
N SER A 24 -23.35 -0.58 -18.01
CA SER A 24 -22.16 -0.24 -17.26
C SER A 24 -21.72 -1.54 -16.62
N SER A 25 -20.57 -2.06 -17.04
CA SER A 25 -19.87 -3.04 -16.26
C SER A 25 -19.58 -2.37 -14.93
N GLN A 26 -20.45 -2.57 -13.95
CA GLN A 26 -20.07 -2.35 -12.56
C GLN A 26 -18.95 -3.38 -12.35
N GLY A 27 -17.70 -2.96 -12.60
CA GLY A 27 -16.57 -3.67 -12.07
C GLY A 27 -16.82 -3.75 -10.58
N TRP A 28 -16.94 -4.96 -10.04
CA TRP A 28 -17.06 -5.14 -8.61
C TRP A 28 -15.75 -4.61 -8.04
N ALA A 29 -15.82 -3.41 -7.45
CA ALA A 29 -14.67 -2.86 -6.74
C ALA A 29 -14.48 -3.66 -5.45
N GLY A 30 -13.28 -3.56 -4.88
CA GLY A 30 -13.00 -4.17 -3.58
C GLY A 30 -14.06 -3.83 -2.54
N THR A 31 -14.33 -4.77 -1.65
CA THR A 31 -15.36 -4.62 -0.61
C THR A 31 -14.70 -4.42 0.74
N ALA A 32 -15.19 -3.44 1.50
CA ALA A 32 -14.76 -3.24 2.89
C ALA A 32 -14.87 -4.56 3.68
N ASN A 33 -13.91 -4.83 4.54
CA ASN A 33 -13.87 -5.99 5.44
C ASN A 33 -13.74 -7.36 4.75
N VAL A 34 -13.52 -7.40 3.43
CA VAL A 34 -13.27 -8.64 2.68
C VAL A 34 -11.77 -8.78 2.43
N PHE A 35 -11.14 -9.73 3.13
CA PHE A 35 -9.71 -10.00 3.01
C PHE A 35 -9.38 -11.40 3.53
N THR A 36 -8.19 -11.89 3.17
CA THR A 36 -7.58 -13.05 3.82
C THR A 36 -6.34 -12.62 4.58
N GLN A 37 -6.24 -13.02 5.85
CA GLN A 37 -5.11 -12.71 6.73
C GLN A 37 -4.15 -13.89 6.80
N TYR A 38 -2.85 -13.61 6.62
CA TYR A 38 -1.78 -14.59 6.73
C TYR A 38 -0.68 -14.07 7.66
N GLN A 39 0.03 -15.00 8.30
CA GLN A 39 1.35 -14.72 8.87
C GLN A 39 2.41 -15.14 7.84
N GLU A 40 3.30 -14.21 7.47
CA GLU A 40 4.32 -14.40 6.43
C GLU A 40 5.72 -14.66 6.97
N THR A 41 5.86 -14.69 8.29
CA THR A 41 7.10 -15.07 8.97
C THR A 41 7.59 -16.46 8.52
N ASN A 42 8.89 -16.60 8.27
CA ASN A 42 9.57 -17.83 7.81
C ASN A 42 9.14 -18.36 6.43
N ASN A 43 8.35 -17.61 5.68
CA ASN A 43 8.06 -17.95 4.30
C ASN A 43 9.23 -17.52 3.40
N SER A 44 9.86 -18.49 2.72
CA SER A 44 11.01 -18.26 1.84
C SER A 44 10.68 -17.39 0.62
N ASN A 45 9.40 -17.29 0.25
CA ASN A 45 8.93 -16.46 -0.86
C ASN A 45 8.60 -15.03 -0.44
N THR A 46 8.62 -14.71 0.85
CA THR A 46 8.38 -13.35 1.33
C THR A 46 9.56 -12.46 0.97
N PRO A 47 9.33 -11.28 0.36
CA PRO A 47 10.41 -10.35 0.08
C PRO A 47 11.15 -9.92 1.35
N ARG A 48 12.46 -10.18 1.38
CA ARG A 48 13.35 -9.85 2.51
C ARG A 48 13.49 -8.35 2.74
N ALA A 49 13.18 -7.55 1.73
CA ALA A 49 13.21 -6.09 1.76
C ALA A 49 12.13 -5.46 2.66
N ILE A 50 11.23 -6.26 3.25
CA ILE A 50 10.19 -5.80 4.18
C ILE A 50 10.68 -6.02 5.61
N GLY A 51 10.45 -5.05 6.50
CA GLY A 51 10.99 -5.13 7.85
C GLY A 51 10.27 -4.28 8.88
N LYS A 52 10.66 -4.49 10.13
CA LYS A 52 10.19 -3.71 11.27
C LYS A 52 11.02 -2.43 11.37
N LEU A 53 10.34 -1.30 11.54
CA LEU A 53 10.97 0.00 11.75
C LEU A 53 10.83 0.38 13.23
N PHE A 54 11.94 0.43 13.95
CA PHE A 54 11.97 0.93 15.32
C PHE A 54 12.10 2.45 15.30
N THR A 55 11.42 3.13 16.23
CA THR A 55 11.45 4.58 16.39
C THR A 55 11.48 4.93 17.88
N ASN A 56 11.77 6.20 18.21
CA ASN A 56 11.66 6.67 19.60
C ASN A 56 10.24 6.65 20.18
N SER A 57 9.21 6.50 19.33
CA SER A 57 7.80 6.48 19.73
C SER A 57 7.16 5.09 19.61
N GLY A 58 7.96 4.04 19.40
CA GLY A 58 7.48 2.66 19.29
C GLY A 58 7.99 1.99 18.01
N SER A 59 7.09 1.38 17.26
CA SER A 59 7.46 0.68 16.04
C SER A 59 6.43 0.84 14.93
N CYS A 60 6.92 0.92 13.71
CA CYS A 60 6.19 0.87 12.47
C CYS A 60 6.71 -0.30 11.61
N SER A 61 6.25 -0.33 10.37
CA SER A 61 6.73 -1.21 9.31
C SER A 61 7.29 -0.36 8.16
N ALA A 62 8.18 -0.95 7.38
CA ALA A 62 8.77 -0.28 6.23
C ALA A 62 9.24 -1.30 5.19
N SER A 63 9.59 -0.82 4.00
CA SER A 63 10.23 -1.65 2.98
C SER A 63 11.28 -0.91 2.17
N VAL A 64 12.33 -1.61 1.76
CA VAL A 64 13.37 -1.07 0.87
C VAL A 64 12.80 -0.95 -0.54
N ILE A 65 12.88 0.23 -1.16
CA ILE A 65 12.22 0.56 -2.43
C ILE A 65 13.17 1.00 -3.56
N SER A 66 14.46 1.13 -3.25
CA SER A 66 15.49 1.56 -4.21
C SER A 66 16.81 0.87 -3.92
N GLY A 67 17.63 0.69 -4.96
CA GLY A 67 19.00 0.20 -4.86
C GLY A 67 19.92 1.09 -4.01
N ASN A 68 19.49 2.33 -3.73
CA ASN A 68 20.25 3.33 -2.96
C ASN A 68 20.01 3.26 -1.43
N ASN A 69 19.63 2.10 -0.89
CA ASN A 69 19.38 1.89 0.55
C ASN A 69 18.30 2.80 1.14
N ILE A 70 17.22 3.04 0.38
CA ILE A 70 16.10 3.87 0.81
C ILE A 70 14.91 2.99 1.15
N ILE A 71 14.32 3.21 2.33
CA ILE A 71 13.05 2.62 2.72
C ILE A 71 11.90 3.63 2.58
N VAL A 72 10.71 3.10 2.31
CA VAL A 72 9.44 3.82 2.44
C VAL A 72 8.70 3.36 3.69
N THR A 73 8.07 4.31 4.37
CA THR A 73 7.17 4.11 5.51
C THR A 73 6.09 5.20 5.51
N ALA A 74 5.22 5.23 6.51
CA ALA A 74 4.21 6.28 6.66
C ALA A 74 4.83 7.55 7.26
N ALA A 75 4.36 8.72 6.87
CA ALA A 75 4.85 9.98 7.40
C ALA A 75 4.53 10.18 8.88
N HIS A 76 3.44 9.62 9.40
CA HIS A 76 3.17 9.62 10.83
C HIS A 76 4.16 8.77 11.66
N CYS A 77 4.94 7.87 11.02
CA CYS A 77 6.06 7.17 11.63
C CYS A 77 7.34 8.01 11.68
N CYS A 78 7.37 9.13 10.95
CA CYS A 78 8.53 10.02 10.84
C CYS A 78 8.30 11.37 11.53
N TRP A 79 7.10 11.93 11.44
CA TRP A 79 6.79 13.28 11.87
C TRP A 79 5.62 13.30 12.84
N ASN A 80 5.85 13.80 14.05
CA ASN A 80 4.81 14.05 15.03
C ASN A 80 4.19 15.42 14.76
N ARG A 81 2.94 15.42 14.27
CA ARG A 81 2.20 16.64 13.94
C ARG A 81 1.80 17.47 15.17
N SER A 82 1.59 16.83 16.33
CA SER A 82 1.22 17.52 17.58
C SER A 82 2.38 18.35 18.10
N THR A 83 3.59 17.76 18.14
CA THR A 83 4.81 18.45 18.61
C THR A 83 5.54 19.20 17.49
N LYS A 84 5.08 19.08 16.24
CA LYS A 84 5.71 19.64 15.03
C LYS A 84 7.20 19.30 14.96
N SER A 85 7.53 18.03 15.19
CA SER A 85 8.91 17.56 15.25
C SER A 85 9.08 16.18 14.64
N TRP A 86 10.31 15.90 14.20
CA TRP A 86 10.72 14.55 13.81
C TRP A 86 10.70 13.61 15.01
N ILE A 87 10.21 12.39 14.81
CA ILE A 87 10.22 11.32 15.84
C ILE A 87 11.66 10.84 16.10
N GLY A 88 12.42 10.62 15.03
CA GLY A 88 13.83 10.22 15.11
C GLY A 88 14.05 8.79 15.62
N GLY A 89 15.34 8.46 15.82
CA GLY A 89 15.77 7.17 16.35
C GLY A 89 15.48 5.98 15.43
N TRP A 90 15.32 6.22 14.12
CA TRP A 90 14.94 5.16 13.19
C TRP A 90 16.02 4.11 13.04
N SER A 91 15.62 2.85 13.25
CA SER A 91 16.44 1.67 12.98
C SER A 91 15.58 0.61 12.28
N PHE A 92 16.01 0.19 11.10
CA PHE A 92 15.27 -0.74 10.26
C PHE A 92 15.84 -2.14 10.36
N ALA A 93 14.99 -3.12 10.67
CA ALA A 93 15.34 -4.54 10.72
C ALA A 93 14.60 -5.30 9.61
N PRO A 94 15.23 -5.52 8.43
CA PRO A 94 14.64 -6.32 7.37
C PRO A 94 14.44 -7.77 7.79
N ALA A 95 13.34 -8.38 7.33
CA ALA A 95 12.94 -9.74 7.67
C ALA A 95 12.94 -10.04 9.18
N TYR A 96 12.61 -9.03 10.00
CA TYR A 96 12.51 -9.19 11.45
C TYR A 96 11.54 -10.31 11.81
N ASN A 97 11.91 -11.13 12.79
CA ASN A 97 11.05 -12.15 13.35
C ASN A 97 11.38 -12.41 14.82
N SER A 98 10.47 -12.02 15.73
CA SER A 98 10.51 -12.43 17.14
C SER A 98 11.86 -12.18 17.82
N GLY A 99 12.39 -10.96 17.66
CA GLY A 99 13.70 -10.57 18.19
C GLY A 99 14.86 -10.83 17.23
N SER A 100 14.70 -11.71 16.25
CA SER A 100 15.71 -11.99 15.25
C SER A 100 15.73 -10.92 14.16
N ALA A 101 16.91 -10.39 13.88
CA ALA A 101 17.20 -9.49 12.76
C ALA A 101 18.27 -10.16 11.87
N PRO A 102 17.89 -11.08 10.96
CA PRO A 102 18.82 -11.97 10.27
C PRO A 102 19.84 -11.26 9.38
N TYR A 103 19.55 -10.03 8.97
CA TYR A 103 20.47 -9.17 8.19
C TYR A 103 21.00 -7.98 9.00
N GLY A 104 20.85 -8.04 10.32
CA GLY A 104 21.17 -6.93 11.22
C GLY A 104 20.14 -5.81 11.18
N THR A 105 20.53 -4.67 11.73
CA THR A 105 19.73 -3.45 11.78
C THR A 105 20.49 -2.30 11.12
N PHE A 106 19.75 -1.44 10.45
CA PHE A 106 20.29 -0.32 9.69
C PHE A 106 19.75 0.98 10.26
N THR A 107 20.64 1.85 10.75
CA THR A 107 20.27 3.17 11.26
C THR A 107 20.04 4.14 10.11
N TRP A 108 19.28 5.20 10.37
CA TRP A 108 19.00 6.22 9.37
C TRP A 108 20.15 7.21 9.14
N SER A 109 20.16 7.85 7.97
CA SER A 109 21.06 8.97 7.62
C SER A 109 20.28 10.25 7.28
N GLN A 110 19.15 10.10 6.60
CA GLN A 110 18.28 11.20 6.21
C GLN A 110 16.84 10.73 6.13
N ALA A 111 15.88 11.57 6.50
CA ALA A 111 14.45 11.32 6.32
C ALA A 111 13.78 12.48 5.58
N ARG A 112 12.72 12.18 4.81
CA ARG A 112 11.89 13.15 4.10
C ARG A 112 10.43 12.80 4.22
N VAL A 113 9.62 13.82 4.49
CA VAL A 113 8.15 13.81 4.41
C VAL A 113 7.72 14.94 3.48
N LEU A 114 6.48 14.88 2.99
CA LEU A 114 5.91 15.96 2.19
C LEU A 114 5.55 17.16 3.07
N ASN A 115 5.70 18.37 2.57
CA ASN A 115 5.21 19.56 3.27
C ASN A 115 3.70 19.50 3.50
N SER A 116 2.93 18.95 2.55
CA SER A 116 1.49 18.75 2.72
C SER A 116 1.15 17.85 3.92
N TRP A 117 2.02 16.89 4.28
CA TRP A 117 1.83 16.11 5.50
C TRP A 117 2.02 16.95 6.75
N ILE A 118 3.04 17.81 6.75
CA ILE A 118 3.33 18.72 7.87
C ILE A 118 2.17 19.69 8.05
N ASP A 119 1.69 20.28 6.96
CA ASP A 119 0.71 21.36 6.98
C ASP A 119 -0.72 20.84 7.16
N ASN A 120 -1.11 19.82 6.40
CA ASN A 120 -2.49 19.33 6.30
C ASN A 120 -2.67 17.98 7.00
N GLY A 121 -1.68 17.09 6.86
CA GLY A 121 -1.68 15.71 7.35
C GLY A 121 -2.84 14.87 6.82
N ASP A 122 -3.16 15.09 5.55
CA ASP A 122 -4.06 14.24 4.78
C ASP A 122 -3.42 12.87 4.52
N VAL A 123 -4.24 11.84 4.39
CA VAL A 123 -3.80 10.46 4.16
C VAL A 123 -2.97 10.31 2.87
N ALA A 124 -3.28 11.08 1.82
CA ALA A 124 -2.57 10.98 0.54
C ALA A 124 -1.10 11.44 0.63
N SER A 125 -0.78 12.28 1.62
CA SER A 125 0.58 12.72 1.91
C SER A 125 1.28 11.94 3.02
N ASP A 126 0.66 10.89 3.57
CA ASP A 126 1.23 10.05 4.62
C ASP A 126 2.31 9.08 4.11
N VAL A 127 3.36 9.64 3.49
CA VAL A 127 4.49 8.91 2.91
C VAL A 127 5.79 9.55 3.40
N CYS A 128 6.70 8.70 3.88
CA CYS A 128 8.03 9.08 4.32
C CYS A 128 9.09 8.21 3.67
N LEU A 129 10.18 8.83 3.26
CA LEU A 129 11.39 8.13 2.85
C LEU A 129 12.46 8.28 3.91
N ILE A 130 13.19 7.20 4.18
CA ILE A 130 14.35 7.20 5.05
C ILE A 130 15.51 6.54 4.28
N ALA A 131 16.60 7.28 4.09
CA ALA A 131 17.87 6.69 3.68
C ALA A 131 18.55 6.04 4.88
N LEU A 132 19.12 4.87 4.64
CA LEU A 132 19.80 4.06 5.64
C LEU A 132 21.31 4.16 5.50
N GLN A 133 21.99 4.10 6.63
CA GLN A 133 23.43 3.93 6.70
C GLN A 133 23.81 2.49 6.34
N ASN A 134 25.08 2.31 6.00
CA ASN A 134 25.66 0.98 5.89
C ASN A 134 25.84 0.35 7.28
N ASP A 135 25.93 -0.99 7.31
CA ASP A 135 26.31 -1.73 8.50
C ASP A 135 27.79 -1.49 8.90
N ALA A 136 28.22 -2.08 10.01
CA ALA A 136 29.60 -1.97 10.49
C ALA A 136 30.66 -2.52 9.52
N ALA A 137 30.26 -3.34 8.54
CA ALA A 137 31.12 -3.87 7.49
C ALA A 137 31.05 -3.04 6.19
N GLY A 138 30.39 -1.88 6.20
CA GLY A 138 30.26 -1.00 5.05
C GLY A 138 29.25 -1.48 3.99
N ARG A 139 28.38 -2.45 4.32
CA ARG A 139 27.37 -2.98 3.40
C ARG A 139 26.01 -2.32 3.65
N GLY A 140 25.38 -1.86 2.58
CA GLY A 140 24.01 -1.33 2.64
C GLY A 140 22.97 -2.45 2.77
N VAL A 141 21.74 -2.08 3.16
CA VAL A 141 20.62 -3.03 3.28
C VAL A 141 20.33 -3.77 1.96
N THR A 142 20.55 -3.12 0.81
CA THR A 142 20.27 -3.69 -0.51
C THR A 142 21.22 -4.84 -0.87
N TYR A 143 22.42 -4.89 -0.27
CA TYR A 143 23.34 -6.03 -0.40
C TYR A 143 22.70 -7.34 0.08
N TYR A 144 21.92 -7.28 1.16
CA TYR A 144 21.32 -8.46 1.79
C TYR A 144 19.94 -8.80 1.25
N THR A 145 19.16 -7.77 0.95
CA THR A 145 17.71 -7.88 0.75
C THR A 145 17.28 -7.62 -0.68
N GLY A 146 18.16 -7.05 -1.51
CA GLY A 146 17.75 -6.35 -2.71
C GLY A 146 16.87 -5.14 -2.37
N TRP A 147 15.93 -4.83 -3.23
CA TRP A 147 14.91 -3.81 -2.98
C TRP A 147 13.63 -4.21 -3.71
N LEU A 148 12.50 -3.69 -3.23
CA LEU A 148 11.23 -3.75 -3.94
C LEU A 148 11.19 -2.68 -5.04
N GLY A 149 10.44 -2.96 -6.09
CA GLY A 149 10.08 -1.93 -7.06
C GLY A 149 9.05 -0.96 -6.48
N ARG A 150 8.80 0.13 -7.21
CA ARG A 150 7.69 1.05 -6.96
C ARG A 150 6.83 1.16 -8.18
N SER A 151 5.55 1.44 -7.99
CA SER A 151 4.66 1.89 -9.04
C SER A 151 3.73 2.98 -8.53
N TRP A 152 3.27 3.86 -9.41
CA TRP A 152 2.46 5.02 -9.04
C TRP A 152 1.44 5.32 -10.13
N ASN A 153 0.41 6.09 -9.80
CA ASN A 153 -0.72 6.46 -10.68
C ASN A 153 -1.56 5.27 -11.22
N TYR A 154 -1.35 4.03 -10.74
CA TYR A 154 -2.23 2.89 -11.03
C TYR A 154 -3.61 3.09 -10.42
N GLY A 155 -4.68 2.59 -11.06
CA GLY A 155 -6.06 2.69 -10.57
C GLY A 155 -6.26 2.12 -9.16
N SER A 156 -7.45 2.26 -8.58
CA SER A 156 -7.69 1.86 -7.19
C SER A 156 -8.22 0.44 -7.01
N VAL A 157 -8.74 -0.20 -8.07
CA VAL A 157 -9.21 -1.59 -8.03
C VAL A 157 -8.07 -2.49 -8.47
N LEU A 158 -7.40 -3.08 -7.48
CA LEU A 158 -6.17 -3.85 -7.66
C LEU A 158 -6.13 -5.00 -6.66
N SER A 159 -5.61 -6.16 -7.08
CA SER A 159 -5.24 -7.21 -6.12
C SER A 159 -4.02 -6.75 -5.32
N GLN A 160 -4.23 -6.48 -4.04
CA GLN A 160 -3.23 -5.91 -3.13
C GLN A 160 -2.83 -6.89 -2.03
N HIS A 161 -1.55 -6.80 -1.66
CA HIS A 161 -1.01 -7.49 -0.50
C HIS A 161 -0.42 -6.43 0.43
N ALA A 162 -1.10 -6.13 1.52
CA ALA A 162 -0.62 -5.19 2.52
C ALA A 162 0.13 -5.96 3.61
N LEU A 163 1.39 -5.62 3.87
CA LEU A 163 2.23 -6.32 4.83
C LEU A 163 2.67 -5.40 5.97
N GLY A 164 2.81 -5.94 7.18
CA GLY A 164 3.33 -5.18 8.31
C GLY A 164 3.50 -6.00 9.59
N TYR A 165 3.93 -5.32 10.65
CA TYR A 165 4.19 -5.86 11.99
C TYR A 165 3.19 -5.30 13.02
N PRO A 166 1.90 -5.69 12.94
CA PRO A 166 0.86 -5.18 13.81
C PRO A 166 0.94 -5.72 15.24
N GLY A 167 0.54 -4.93 16.22
CA GLY A 167 0.55 -5.28 17.63
C GLY A 167 -0.48 -6.35 18.01
N ASN A 168 -1.66 -6.34 17.37
CA ASN A 168 -2.72 -7.30 17.69
C ASN A 168 -2.44 -8.73 17.20
N LEU A 169 -1.59 -8.90 16.18
CA LEU A 169 -1.26 -10.21 15.60
C LEU A 169 0.24 -10.48 15.80
N GLY A 170 0.55 -11.48 16.62
CA GLY A 170 1.93 -11.82 16.97
C GLY A 170 2.69 -10.70 17.70
N GLY A 171 1.98 -9.77 18.36
CA GLY A 171 2.59 -8.80 19.30
C GLY A 171 3.51 -7.77 18.64
N GLY A 172 3.37 -7.52 17.34
CA GLY A 172 4.30 -6.68 16.57
C GLY A 172 5.62 -7.37 16.26
N ASN A 173 5.74 -8.67 16.48
CA ASN A 173 6.98 -9.42 16.33
C ASN A 173 7.03 -10.32 15.09
N THR A 174 5.91 -10.51 14.43
CA THR A 174 5.80 -11.36 13.23
C THR A 174 5.27 -10.55 12.07
N LEU A 175 5.71 -10.89 10.86
CA LEU A 175 5.21 -10.25 9.66
C LEU A 175 3.84 -10.84 9.32
N GLN A 176 2.88 -9.95 9.11
CA GLN A 176 1.50 -10.26 8.79
C GLN A 176 1.19 -9.70 7.40
N LEU A 177 0.24 -10.33 6.71
CA LEU A 177 -0.20 -9.96 5.37
C LEU A 177 -1.73 -10.02 5.26
N CYS A 178 -2.32 -8.96 4.71
CA CYS A 178 -3.70 -8.95 4.24
C CYS A 178 -3.71 -9.01 2.71
N ALA A 179 -4.35 -10.04 2.15
CA ALA A 179 -4.64 -10.15 0.73
C ALA A 179 -6.09 -9.72 0.48
N SER A 180 -6.29 -8.70 -0.34
CA SER A 180 -7.61 -8.13 -0.65
C SER A 180 -7.57 -7.34 -1.95
N GLU A 181 -8.74 -7.09 -2.53
CA GLU A 181 -8.87 -6.13 -3.62
C GLU A 181 -9.06 -4.73 -3.03
N SER A 182 -8.24 -3.76 -3.46
CA SER A 182 -8.38 -2.38 -3.02
C SER A 182 -9.48 -1.65 -3.76
N PHE A 183 -9.86 -0.48 -3.23
CA PHE A 183 -10.80 0.44 -3.86
C PHE A 183 -10.54 1.87 -3.39
N SER A 184 -11.21 2.86 -3.99
CA SER A 184 -11.15 4.25 -3.49
C SER A 184 -12.23 4.49 -2.45
N PRO A 185 -11.91 5.16 -1.33
CA PRO A 185 -12.94 5.64 -0.41
C PRO A 185 -13.76 6.77 -1.03
N SER A 186 -14.79 7.25 -0.31
CA SER A 186 -15.60 8.38 -0.75
C SER A 186 -14.78 9.67 -0.88
N ALA A 187 -15.29 10.65 -1.64
CA ALA A 187 -14.63 11.96 -1.77
C ALA A 187 -14.43 12.68 -0.42
N ALA A 188 -15.36 12.51 0.52
CA ALA A 188 -15.24 13.04 1.88
C ALA A 188 -14.10 12.40 2.69
N CYS A 189 -13.66 11.21 2.28
CA CYS A 189 -12.56 10.46 2.84
C CYS A 189 -11.30 10.52 1.94
N GLY A 190 -11.16 11.60 1.16
CA GLY A 190 -10.01 11.89 0.30
C GLY A 190 -10.01 11.20 -1.08
N GLY A 191 -10.99 10.35 -1.37
CA GLY A 191 -11.28 9.88 -2.72
C GLY A 191 -10.13 9.14 -3.41
N ALA A 192 -9.93 9.42 -4.69
CA ALA A 192 -9.02 8.66 -5.55
C ALA A 192 -7.53 8.75 -5.18
N ALA A 193 -7.13 9.68 -4.30
CA ALA A 193 -5.76 9.81 -3.83
C ALA A 193 -5.39 8.79 -2.73
N ILE A 194 -6.35 8.00 -2.27
CA ILE A 194 -6.21 7.03 -1.19
C ILE A 194 -6.66 5.67 -1.71
N LEU A 195 -6.02 4.61 -1.21
CA LEU A 195 -6.52 3.24 -1.35
C LEU A 195 -7.13 2.80 -0.03
N ASN A 196 -8.25 2.11 -0.11
CA ASN A 196 -8.93 1.47 1.00
C ASN A 196 -8.92 -0.04 0.74
N THR A 197 -8.72 -0.84 1.79
CA THR A 197 -8.69 -2.30 1.65
C THR A 197 -9.03 -2.98 2.97
N GLY A 198 -9.64 -4.16 2.89
CA GLY A 198 -9.93 -4.99 4.05
C GLY A 198 -8.63 -5.48 4.71
N CYS A 199 -8.50 -5.31 6.02
CA CYS A 199 -7.37 -5.83 6.79
C CYS A 199 -7.61 -5.78 8.30
N SER A 200 -7.15 -6.80 9.03
CA SER A 200 -7.26 -6.85 10.50
C SER A 200 -6.04 -6.37 11.26
N MET A 201 -5.00 -5.93 10.57
CA MET A 201 -3.80 -5.37 11.19
C MET A 201 -4.09 -4.03 11.90
N THR A 202 -3.56 -3.86 13.11
CA THR A 202 -3.67 -2.62 13.90
C THR A 202 -2.31 -1.91 14.05
N TYR A 203 -2.14 -1.12 15.12
CA TYR A 203 -0.92 -0.35 15.39
C TYR A 203 0.36 -1.14 15.15
N GLY A 204 1.34 -0.52 14.48
CA GLY A 204 2.61 -1.16 14.12
C GLY A 204 2.67 -1.63 12.66
N SER A 205 1.54 -1.92 12.03
CA SER A 205 1.52 -2.15 10.56
C SER A 205 1.73 -0.87 9.76
N SER A 206 1.54 0.30 10.38
CA SER A 206 1.80 1.62 9.81
C SER A 206 3.09 1.68 8.99
N GLY A 207 3.01 2.20 7.78
CA GLY A 207 4.14 2.31 6.86
C GLY A 207 4.52 1.03 6.13
N GLY A 208 3.89 -0.09 6.48
CA GLY A 208 4.07 -1.35 5.77
C GLY A 208 3.65 -1.25 4.30
N PRO A 209 4.33 -1.94 3.37
CA PRO A 209 4.06 -1.79 1.95
C PRO A 209 2.74 -2.46 1.55
N TRP A 210 2.05 -1.86 0.60
CA TRP A 210 1.06 -2.54 -0.23
C TRP A 210 1.73 -2.89 -1.55
N ILE A 211 1.60 -4.16 -1.93
CA ILE A 211 2.36 -4.74 -3.04
C ILE A 211 1.39 -5.29 -4.08
N ARG A 212 1.52 -4.77 -5.31
CA ARG A 212 1.00 -5.41 -6.51
C ARG A 212 1.99 -6.46 -7.02
N ASP A 213 1.46 -7.45 -7.74
CA ASP A 213 2.26 -8.52 -8.36
C ASP A 213 3.14 -9.23 -7.31
N TYR A 214 2.55 -9.50 -6.14
CA TYR A 214 3.24 -10.07 -4.98
C TYR A 214 3.87 -11.42 -5.34
N ARG A 215 5.17 -11.58 -5.00
CA ARG A 215 6.05 -12.72 -5.31
C ARG A 215 6.45 -12.89 -6.78
N THR A 216 5.93 -12.09 -7.71
CA THR A 216 6.34 -12.13 -9.13
C THR A 216 7.12 -10.88 -9.54
N GLY A 217 6.59 -9.68 -9.26
CA GLY A 217 7.23 -8.39 -9.56
C GLY A 217 7.49 -7.51 -8.32
N ASN A 218 6.65 -7.63 -7.29
CA ASN A 218 6.70 -6.87 -6.04
C ASN A 218 6.81 -5.35 -6.24
N HIS A 219 5.76 -4.73 -6.80
CA HIS A 219 5.70 -3.28 -6.97
C HIS A 219 4.94 -2.64 -5.82
N VAL A 220 5.65 -1.85 -5.00
CA VAL A 220 5.02 -1.06 -3.93
C VAL A 220 4.29 0.13 -4.52
N ASP A 221 3.01 0.28 -4.23
CA ASP A 221 2.19 1.39 -4.72
C ASP A 221 1.37 2.09 -3.62
N SER A 222 1.54 1.65 -2.38
CA SER A 222 1.01 2.34 -1.21
C SER A 222 1.76 1.93 0.05
N VAL A 223 1.57 2.69 1.13
CA VAL A 223 1.94 2.32 2.48
C VAL A 223 0.72 2.37 3.39
N VAL A 224 0.69 1.50 4.41
CA VAL A 224 -0.36 1.47 5.41
C VAL A 224 -0.40 2.80 6.16
N HIS A 225 -1.46 3.58 5.97
CA HIS A 225 -1.83 4.66 6.88
C HIS A 225 -2.48 4.07 8.14
N GLY A 226 -3.41 3.13 7.93
CA GLY A 226 -4.16 2.49 9.00
C GLY A 226 -5.60 3.01 9.09
N TYR A 227 -6.15 2.93 10.28
CA TYR A 227 -7.48 3.46 10.58
C TYR A 227 -7.48 4.98 10.58
N ASP A 228 -8.55 5.54 10.03
CA ASP A 228 -8.77 6.99 9.95
C ASP A 228 -9.95 7.37 10.84
N SER A 229 -11.16 6.91 10.47
CA SER A 229 -12.39 7.14 11.22
C SER A 229 -13.41 6.06 10.95
N THR A 230 -14.44 5.95 11.80
CA THR A 230 -15.57 5.04 11.56
C THR A 230 -16.24 5.29 10.20
N THR A 231 -16.29 6.55 9.77
CA THR A 231 -16.88 6.93 8.47
C THR A 231 -16.04 6.46 7.29
N CYS A 232 -14.71 6.53 7.39
CA CYS A 232 -13.82 6.27 6.25
C CYS A 232 -13.28 4.84 6.20
N THR A 233 -13.15 4.19 7.35
CA THR A 233 -12.53 2.86 7.48
C THR A 233 -13.40 1.87 8.25
N GLY A 234 -14.61 2.24 8.68
CA GLY A 234 -15.45 1.36 9.49
C GLY A 234 -14.85 1.08 10.86
N ALA A 235 -15.13 -0.11 11.42
CA ALA A 235 -14.56 -0.50 12.71
C ALA A 235 -13.04 -0.75 12.59
N PHE A 236 -12.31 -0.39 13.65
CA PHE A 236 -10.86 -0.59 13.68
C PHE A 236 -10.49 -2.07 13.52
N GLY A 237 -9.50 -2.36 12.68
CA GLY A 237 -9.06 -3.74 12.41
C GLY A 237 -10.02 -4.52 11.51
N GLN A 238 -10.75 -3.84 10.61
CA GLN A 238 -11.49 -4.50 9.54
C GLN A 238 -11.12 -3.98 8.15
N THR A 239 -10.83 -2.69 8.07
CA THR A 239 -10.45 -1.98 6.85
C THR A 239 -9.49 -0.86 7.21
N PHE A 240 -8.50 -0.59 6.36
CA PHE A 240 -7.61 0.55 6.54
C PHE A 240 -7.33 1.32 5.26
N ASN A 241 -6.88 2.56 5.43
CA ASN A 241 -6.39 3.39 4.35
C ASN A 241 -4.90 3.12 4.09
N GLY A 242 -4.51 3.35 2.83
CA GLY A 242 -3.14 3.47 2.39
C GLY A 242 -2.96 4.72 1.53
N ALA A 243 -1.84 5.41 1.72
CA ALA A 243 -1.47 6.56 0.89
C ALA A 243 -1.13 6.06 -0.52
N ARG A 244 -1.99 6.31 -1.51
CA ARG A 244 -1.75 5.84 -2.90
C ARG A 244 -0.54 6.55 -3.48
N PHE A 245 0.37 5.82 -4.09
CA PHE A 245 1.53 6.41 -4.74
C PHE A 245 1.14 7.10 -6.04
N THR A 246 1.56 8.34 -6.18
CA THR A 246 1.31 9.24 -7.30
C THR A 246 2.57 10.01 -7.66
N THR A 247 2.52 10.73 -8.78
CA THR A 247 3.58 11.67 -9.14
C THR A 247 3.79 12.75 -8.07
N SER A 248 2.73 13.17 -7.35
CA SER A 248 2.83 14.27 -6.38
C SER A 248 3.40 13.86 -5.03
N ASN A 249 3.40 12.56 -4.68
CA ASN A 249 3.99 12.07 -3.42
C ASN A 249 5.29 11.28 -3.63
N ILE A 250 5.24 9.99 -3.99
CA ILE A 250 6.39 9.10 -3.99
C ILE A 250 7.45 9.55 -4.99
N VAL A 251 7.04 10.05 -6.16
CA VAL A 251 7.98 10.52 -7.19
C VAL A 251 8.65 11.81 -6.72
N THR A 252 7.89 12.76 -6.18
CA THR A 252 8.43 13.98 -5.55
C THR A 252 9.46 13.66 -4.48
N LEU A 253 9.13 12.77 -3.54
CA LEU A 253 10.03 12.36 -2.47
C LEU A 253 11.28 11.69 -3.02
N CYS A 254 11.13 10.81 -4.00
CA CYS A 254 12.25 10.06 -4.55
C CYS A 254 13.19 10.92 -5.39
N ASN A 255 12.68 11.88 -6.15
CA ASN A 255 13.51 12.87 -6.85
C ASN A 255 14.35 13.69 -5.86
N ALA A 256 13.80 14.01 -4.68
CA ALA A 256 14.51 14.74 -3.65
C ALA A 256 15.48 13.86 -2.83
N GLN A 257 15.16 12.59 -2.63
CA GLN A 257 15.96 11.65 -1.82
C GLN A 257 17.06 10.96 -2.63
N GLY A 258 16.90 10.84 -3.94
CA GLY A 258 17.79 10.06 -4.80
C GLY A 258 17.44 8.57 -4.79
N CYS A 259 16.15 8.25 -4.95
CA CYS A 259 15.76 6.89 -5.32
C CYS A 259 16.01 6.63 -6.82
#